data_AF-A0A2V5QIN3-F1
#
_entry.id   AF-A0A2V5QIN3-F1
#
_cell.length_a   1.000
_cell.length_b   1.000
_cell.length_c   1.000
_cell.angle_alpha   90.00
_cell.angle_beta   90.00
_cell.angle_gamma   90.00
#
_symmetry.space_group_name_H-M   'P 1'
#
loop_
_entity.id
_entity.type
_entity.pdbx_description
1 polymer ?
#
loop_
_entity_poly.entity_id
_entity_poly.type
_entity_poly.pdbx_seq_one_letter_code
_entity_poly.pdbx_strand_id
1 'polypeptide(L)'
;MLYTRSDVLVTNDSGPAHFASMTPIRVVTLFGPETPALFAARSPNATALWAGIACSPCVNAYNNRQSVCRNNLCMQAITVDDVFTEVTRIHDSLKPTTSGN
;
A
#
# COMPACT_ATOMS: atom_id res chain seq x y z
N MET A 1 5.11 6.06 19.73
CA MET A 1 5.28 5.25 18.50
C MET A 1 4.47 5.91 17.38
N LEU A 2 5.03 6.13 16.19
CA LEU A 2 4.34 6.87 15.10
C LEU A 2 3.07 6.16 14.59
N TYR A 3 3.10 4.83 14.54
CA TYR A 3 1.96 3.99 14.14
C TYR A 3 0.71 4.12 15.03
N THR A 4 0.83 4.66 16.24
CA THR A 4 -0.33 4.87 17.14
C THR A 4 -0.74 6.34 17.26
N ARG A 5 -0.08 7.24 16.51
CA ARG A 5 -0.35 8.69 16.49
C ARG A 5 -0.78 9.21 15.13
N SER A 6 -0.89 8.34 14.14
CA SER A 6 -1.28 8.69 12.77
C SER A 6 -2.48 7.85 12.37
N ASP A 7 -3.38 8.40 11.57
CA ASP A 7 -4.61 7.70 11.14
C ASP A 7 -4.37 6.78 9.95
N VAL A 8 -3.51 7.22 9.02
CA VAL A 8 -3.16 6.49 7.79
C VAL A 8 -1.64 6.52 7.56
N LEU A 9 -1.06 5.37 7.24
CA LEU A 9 0.33 5.21 6.77
C LEU A 9 0.32 4.92 5.28
N VAL A 10 1.03 5.74 4.49
CA VAL A 10 1.34 5.41 3.10
C VAL A 10 2.79 4.93 3.03
N THR A 11 3.03 3.75 2.46
CA THR A 11 4.37 3.14 2.40
C THR A 11 4.54 2.32 1.13
N ASN A 12 5.78 2.09 0.71
CA ASN A 12 6.09 1.03 -0.25
C ASN A 12 5.98 -0.36 0.42
N ASP A 13 5.97 -1.41 -0.40
CA ASP A 13 6.08 -2.82 0.03
C ASP A 13 7.41 -3.06 0.79
N SER A 14 7.37 -2.90 2.11
CA SER A 14 8.51 -3.08 3.01
C SER A 14 8.04 -3.29 4.46
N GLY A 15 8.99 -3.49 5.38
CA GLY A 15 8.74 -3.78 6.80
C GLY A 15 7.68 -2.90 7.49
N PRO A 16 7.62 -1.57 7.28
CA PRO A 16 6.58 -0.71 7.85
C PRO A 16 5.15 -1.16 7.58
N ALA A 17 4.86 -1.67 6.38
CA ALA A 17 3.53 -2.19 6.04
C ALA A 17 3.13 -3.37 6.95
N HIS A 18 4.09 -4.24 7.25
CA HIS A 18 3.89 -5.36 8.16
C HIS A 18 3.83 -4.92 9.62
N PHE A 19 4.68 -3.99 10.06
CA PHE A 19 4.63 -3.51 11.44
C PHE A 19 3.32 -2.78 11.76
N ALA A 20 2.75 -2.09 10.76
CA ALA A 20 1.44 -1.47 10.89
C ALA A 20 0.32 -2.46 11.24
N SER A 21 0.44 -3.75 10.84
CA SER A 21 -0.57 -4.77 11.14
C SER A 21 -0.74 -5.05 12.64
N MET A 22 0.23 -4.66 13.47
CA MET A 22 0.16 -4.80 14.92
C MET A 22 -0.47 -3.59 15.62
N THR A 23 -1.00 -2.64 14.86
CA THR A 23 -1.55 -1.38 15.37
C THR A 23 -2.89 -1.03 14.70
N PRO A 24 -3.66 -0.07 15.25
CA PRO A 24 -4.94 0.32 14.66
C PRO A 24 -4.84 1.16 13.36
N ILE A 25 -3.64 1.62 12.98
CA ILE A 25 -3.46 2.49 11.82
C ILE A 25 -3.94 1.83 10.53
N ARG A 26 -4.54 2.61 9.64
CA ARG A 26 -4.82 2.16 8.28
C ARG A 26 -3.55 2.26 7.45
N VAL A 27 -3.26 1.27 6.61
CA VAL A 27 -2.06 1.28 5.79
C VAL A 27 -2.39 1.13 4.32
N VAL A 28 -1.87 2.04 3.50
CA VAL A 28 -1.91 1.99 2.04
C VAL A 28 -0.50 1.63 1.57
N THR A 29 -0.36 0.44 1.00
CA THR A 29 0.93 -0.10 0.56
C THR A 29 1.02 -0.07 -0.95
N LEU A 30 2.08 0.53 -1.50
CA LEU A 30 2.32 0.63 -2.93
C LEU A 30 3.17 -0.54 -3.41
N PHE A 31 2.64 -1.31 -4.35
CA PHE A 31 3.31 -2.44 -5.01
C PHE A 31 3.60 -2.08 -6.46
N GLY A 32 4.79 -2.42 -6.94
CA GLY A 32 5.14 -2.24 -8.35
C GLY A 32 5.93 -3.40 -8.92
N PRO A 33 7.18 -3.66 -8.46
CA PRO A 33 7.97 -4.78 -8.98
C PRO A 33 7.47 -6.15 -8.49
N GLU A 34 6.88 -6.18 -7.30
CA GLU A 34 6.31 -7.36 -6.64
C GLU A 34 4.77 -7.37 -6.70
N THR A 35 4.17 -8.52 -6.38
CA THR A 35 2.71 -8.69 -6.32
C THR A 35 2.19 -8.63 -4.88
N PRO A 36 1.09 -7.90 -4.61
CA PRO A 36 0.43 -7.92 -3.30
C PRO A 36 -0.19 -9.28 -2.97
N ALA A 37 -0.48 -10.12 -3.98
CA ALA A 37 -1.11 -11.43 -3.76
C ALA A 37 -0.28 -12.36 -2.85
N LEU A 38 1.05 -12.17 -2.82
CA LEU A 38 1.95 -12.97 -2.01
C LEU A 38 2.52 -12.21 -0.80
N PHE A 39 2.81 -10.92 -0.96
CA PHE A 39 3.59 -10.15 0.02
C PHE A 39 2.79 -9.12 0.82
N ALA A 40 1.52 -8.86 0.49
CA ALA A 40 0.74 -7.89 1.23
C ALA A 40 0.64 -8.22 2.73
N ALA A 41 0.71 -7.18 3.56
CA ALA A 41 0.51 -7.30 4.99
C ALA A 41 -0.87 -7.91 5.28
N ARG A 42 -0.89 -8.98 6.08
CA ARG A 42 -2.12 -9.73 6.39
C ARG A 42 -2.91 -9.01 7.50
N SER A 43 -3.58 -7.92 7.14
CA SER A 43 -4.38 -7.12 8.05
C SER A 43 -5.67 -6.64 7.37
N PRO A 44 -6.81 -6.61 8.07
CA PRO A 44 -8.02 -5.96 7.55
C PRO A 44 -7.85 -4.44 7.37
N ASN A 45 -6.84 -3.85 8.01
CA ASN A 45 -6.53 -2.42 7.91
C ASN A 45 -5.58 -2.08 6.76
N ALA A 46 -5.13 -3.09 6.00
CA ALA A 46 -4.20 -2.94 4.90
C ALA A 46 -4.91 -2.89 3.55
N THR A 47 -4.64 -1.83 2.78
CA THR A 47 -5.01 -1.69 1.38
C THR A 47 -3.74 -1.75 0.55
N ALA A 48 -3.72 -2.58 -0.50
CA ALA A 48 -2.63 -2.61 -1.46
C ALA A 48 -3.04 -1.88 -2.75
N LEU A 49 -2.23 -0.93 -3.19
CA LEU A 49 -2.34 -0.32 -4.51
C LEU A 49 -1.32 -0.96 -5.43
N TRP A 50 -1.81 -1.53 -6.53
CA TRP A 50 -1.00 -2.24 -7.51
C TRP A 50 -1.59 -2.04 -8.90
N ALA A 51 -0.81 -1.48 -9.82
CA ALA A 51 -1.28 -1.20 -11.17
C ALA A 51 -1.60 -2.47 -11.98
N GLY A 52 -1.05 -3.63 -11.60
CA GLY A 52 -1.36 -4.92 -12.23
C GLY A 52 -1.05 -5.00 -13.73
N ILE A 53 -0.13 -4.17 -14.21
CA ILE A 53 0.21 -4.10 -15.64
C ILE A 53 1.15 -5.23 -16.07
N ALA A 54 1.24 -5.47 -17.37
CA ALA A 54 2.02 -6.58 -17.96
C ALA A 54 3.50 -6.62 -17.55
N CYS A 55 4.11 -5.50 -17.18
CA CYS A 55 5.50 -5.46 -16.71
C CYS A 55 5.68 -5.86 -15.24
N SER A 56 4.62 -6.28 -14.52
CA SER A 56 4.64 -6.58 -13.10
C SER A 56 3.82 -7.85 -12.78
N PRO A 57 4.32 -8.76 -11.92
CA PRO A 57 5.55 -8.63 -11.12
C PRO A 57 6.81 -8.95 -11.94
N CYS A 58 7.80 -8.07 -11.91
CA CYS A 58 9.10 -8.26 -12.59
C CYS A 58 10.24 -8.64 -11.65
N VAL A 59 9.99 -8.65 -10.35
CA VAL A 59 10.87 -9.15 -9.30
C VAL A 59 10.08 -10.23 -8.56
N ASN A 60 10.69 -11.41 -8.39
CA ASN A 60 10.08 -12.55 -7.70
C ASN A 60 11.15 -13.59 -7.30
N ALA A 61 10.72 -14.66 -6.62
CA ALA A 61 11.64 -15.71 -6.18
C ALA A 61 12.32 -16.46 -7.35
N TYR A 62 11.65 -16.61 -8.49
CA TYR A 62 12.17 -17.36 -9.64
C TYR A 62 13.31 -16.65 -10.35
N ASN A 63 13.39 -15.31 -10.26
CA ASN A 63 14.50 -14.53 -10.80
C ASN A 63 15.47 -14.03 -9.72
N ASN A 64 15.49 -14.65 -8.54
CA ASN A 64 16.33 -14.24 -7.40
C ASN A 64 16.15 -12.77 -7.02
N ARG A 65 14.94 -12.23 -7.22
CA ARG A 65 14.62 -10.81 -7.05
C ARG A 65 15.50 -9.88 -7.89
N GLN A 66 15.91 -10.32 -9.08
CA GLN A 66 16.67 -9.52 -10.03
C GLN A 66 15.80 -9.21 -11.26
N SER A 67 15.84 -7.96 -11.71
CA SER A 67 15.11 -7.52 -12.89
C SER A 67 16.01 -6.67 -13.78
N VAL A 68 15.86 -6.82 -15.09
CA VAL A 68 16.49 -5.92 -16.09
C VAL A 68 15.71 -4.61 -16.25
N CYS A 69 14.59 -4.46 -15.53
CA CYS A 69 13.76 -3.27 -15.56
C CYS A 69 14.59 -2.01 -15.22
N ARG A 70 14.61 -1.05 -16.14
CA ARG A 70 15.22 0.28 -15.95
C ARG A 70 14.20 1.41 -15.88
N ASN A 71 12.94 1.11 -16.17
CA ASN A 71 11.84 2.06 -16.14
C ASN A 71 10.66 1.42 -15.41
N ASN A 72 10.43 1.83 -14.16
CA ASN A 72 9.44 1.25 -13.26
C ASN A 72 8.02 1.72 -13.58
N LEU A 73 7.56 1.48 -14.81
CA LEU A 73 6.23 1.84 -15.29
C LEU A 73 5.12 1.34 -14.35
N CYS A 74 5.31 0.19 -13.68
CA CYS A 74 4.38 -0.33 -12.69
C CYS A 74 4.19 0.57 -11.47
N MET A 75 5.24 1.25 -11.01
CA MET A 75 5.14 2.25 -9.93
C MET A 75 4.63 3.59 -10.46
N GLN A 76 5.08 4.01 -11.65
CA GLN A 76 4.64 5.28 -12.27
C GLN A 76 3.16 5.28 -12.65
N ALA A 77 2.60 4.10 -12.95
CA ALA A 77 1.18 3.93 -13.21
C ALA A 77 0.32 4.12 -11.95
N ILE A 78 0.92 4.10 -10.75
CA ILE A 78 0.22 4.44 -9.50
C ILE A 78 0.37 5.94 -9.31
N THR A 79 -0.64 6.71 -9.69
CA THR A 79 -0.55 8.16 -9.65
C THR A 79 -0.72 8.69 -8.23
N VAL A 80 -0.24 9.91 -7.98
CA VAL A 80 -0.46 10.60 -6.70
C VAL A 80 -1.96 10.77 -6.45
N ASP A 81 -2.76 11.02 -7.49
CA ASP A 81 -4.21 11.19 -7.36
C ASP A 81 -4.91 9.90 -6.96
N ASP A 82 -4.47 8.74 -7.47
CA ASP A 82 -4.99 7.44 -7.05
C ASP A 82 -4.72 7.18 -5.56
N VAL A 83 -3.48 7.46 -5.13
CA VAL A 83 -3.07 7.31 -3.73
C VAL A 83 -3.85 8.28 -2.83
N PHE A 84 -3.95 9.55 -3.23
CA PHE A 84 -4.64 10.58 -2.48
C PHE A 84 -6.13 10.25 -2.33
N THR A 85 -6.78 9.85 -3.42
CA THR A 85 -8.20 9.44 -3.43
C THR A 85 -8.44 8.30 -2.44
N GLU A 86 -7.60 7.27 -2.47
CA GLU A 86 -7.74 6.12 -1.56
C GLU A 86 -7.47 6.49 -0.11
N VAL A 87 -6.44 7.31 0.15
CA VAL A 87 -6.12 7.80 1.50
C VAL A 87 -7.26 8.64 2.05
N THR A 88 -7.83 9.57 1.28
CA THR A 88 -8.95 10.39 1.70
C THR A 88 -10.19 9.55 1.96
N ARG A 89 -10.50 8.59 1.09
CA ARG A 89 -11.62 7.64 1.29
C ARG A 89 -11.47 6.87 2.60
N ILE A 90 -10.27 6.38 2.89
CA ILE A 90 -9.98 5.68 4.15
C ILE A 90 -10.08 6.63 5.34
N HIS A 91 -9.43 7.79 5.28
CA HIS A 91 -9.43 8.78 6.36
C HIS A 91 -10.85 9.26 6.70
N ASP A 92 -11.68 9.53 5.70
CA ASP A 92 -13.06 9.95 5.92
C ASP A 92 -13.92 8.83 6.52
N SER A 93 -13.62 7.56 6.23
CA SER A 93 -14.27 6.42 6.92
C SER A 93 -13.90 6.27 8.38
N LEU A 94 -12.82 6.92 8.84
CA LEU A 94 -12.39 6.93 10.25
C LEU A 94 -13.04 8.07 11.04
N LYS A 95 -13.55 9.10 10.37
CA LYS A 95 -14.24 10.20 11.06
C LYS A 95 -15.48 9.62 11.76
N PRO A 96 -15.64 9.84 13.07
CA PRO A 96 -16.87 9.46 13.73
C PRO A 96 -18.03 10.17 13.04
N THR A 97 -19.07 9.41 12.69
CA THR A 97 -20.34 9.98 12.25
C THR A 97 -20.75 10.97 13.32
N THR A 98 -20.74 12.27 13.02
CA THR A 98 -21.35 13.27 13.87
C THR A 98 -22.83 12.96 13.90
N SER A 99 -23.25 12.14 14.87
CA SER A 99 -24.64 12.05 15.31
C SER A 99 -24.97 13.41 15.89
N GLY A 100 -25.44 14.31 15.02
CA GLY A 100 -26.02 15.58 15.43
C GLY A 100 -27.25 15.29 16.28
N ASN A 101 -27.31 15.96 17.43
CA ASN A 101 -28.57 16.28 18.13
C ASN A 101 -29.43 17.18 17.25
#